data_AF-A0A183GNH0-F1
#
_entry.id   AF-A0A183GNH0-F1
#
_cell.length_a   1.000
_cell.length_b   1.000
_cell.length_c   1.000
_cell.angle_alpha   90.00
_cell.angle_beta   90.00
_cell.angle_gamma   90.00
#
_symmetry.space_group_name_H-M   'P 1'
#
loop_
_entity.id
_entity.type
_entity.pdbx_description
1 polymer ?
#
loop_
_entity_poly.entity_id
_entity_poly.type
_entity_poly.pdbx_seq_one_letter_code
_entity_poly.pdbx_strand_id
1 'polypeptide(L)'
;MTKSNALRKMGLIVAVDSNYGIGKNGTLPWSLKKDMQFFVDHTMRTKDPNKVNAVVMGRKCWESIPVKFRPLKNRLNVVISRTLPKHRDDNLIIRWVFFFFFFFFFFFFFFFFFFFSSGF
;
A
#
# COMPACT_ATOMS: atom_id res chain seq x y z
N MET A 1 23.25 21.55 -7.08
CA MET A 1 21.82 21.29 -7.30
C MET A 1 21.29 20.41 -6.16
N THR A 2 21.05 21.03 -5.01
CA THR A 2 20.59 20.35 -3.79
C THR A 2 19.13 19.94 -3.98
N LYS A 3 18.88 18.67 -4.29
CA LYS A 3 17.53 18.09 -4.12
C LYS A 3 17.21 18.21 -2.63
N SER A 4 16.37 19.18 -2.28
CA SER A 4 15.84 19.26 -0.92
C SER A 4 15.13 17.94 -0.64
N ASN A 5 15.62 17.19 0.35
CA ASN A 5 14.97 16.00 0.91
C ASN A 5 13.74 16.40 1.73
N ALA A 6 12.88 17.24 1.17
CA ALA A 6 11.61 17.60 1.80
C ALA A 6 10.63 16.45 1.55
N LEU A 7 10.34 15.68 2.60
CA LEU A 7 9.27 14.68 2.57
C LEU A 7 7.97 15.38 2.16
N ARG A 8 7.37 14.91 1.06
CA ARG A 8 6.07 15.40 0.62
C ARG A 8 5.01 14.93 1.62
N LYS A 9 4.08 15.81 1.98
CA LYS A 9 2.90 15.42 2.77
C LYS A 9 2.10 14.39 1.97
N MET A 10 1.76 13.27 2.61
CA MET A 10 0.98 12.19 2.01
C MET A 10 -0.26 11.93 2.87
N GLY A 11 -1.38 11.64 2.22
CA GLY A 11 -2.58 11.14 2.90
C GLY A 11 -2.54 9.62 3.00
N LEU A 12 -3.14 9.08 4.06
CA LEU A 12 -3.36 7.64 4.23
C LEU A 12 -4.85 7.37 4.16
N ILE A 13 -5.23 6.41 3.31
CA ILE A 13 -6.61 5.94 3.18
C ILE A 13 -6.60 4.47 3.57
N VAL A 14 -7.41 4.10 4.56
CA VAL A 14 -7.55 2.74 5.05
C VAL A 14 -9.01 2.45 5.35
N ALA A 15 -9.47 1.25 4.98
CA ALA A 15 -10.77 0.71 5.41
C ALA A 15 -10.50 -0.33 6.50
N VAL A 16 -11.25 -0.23 7.61
CA VAL A 16 -11.12 -1.11 8.78
C VAL A 16 -12.48 -1.69 9.14
N ASP A 17 -12.49 -2.91 9.68
CA ASP A 17 -13.67 -3.46 10.36
C ASP A 17 -13.82 -2.91 11.79
N SER A 18 -14.88 -3.33 12.48
CA SER A 18 -15.15 -2.95 13.87
C SER A 18 -14.05 -3.35 14.87
N ASN A 19 -13.20 -4.30 14.51
CA ASN A 19 -12.08 -4.81 15.30
C ASN A 19 -10.72 -4.32 14.75
N TYR A 20 -10.70 -3.28 13.91
CA TYR A 20 -9.50 -2.72 13.25
C TYR A 20 -8.78 -3.68 12.29
N GLY A 21 -9.45 -4.74 11.84
CA GLY A 21 -8.99 -5.62 10.78
C GLY A 21 -9.04 -4.91 9.42
N ILE A 22 -7.98 -5.07 8.61
CA ILE A 22 -7.84 -4.43 7.28
C ILE A 22 -7.85 -5.44 6.12
N GLY A 23 -7.74 -6.74 6.43
CA GLY A 23 -7.57 -7.79 5.43
C GLY A 23 -7.51 -9.17 6.07
N LYS A 24 -8.04 -10.18 5.38
CA LYS A 24 -7.94 -11.59 5.77
C LYS A 24 -7.38 -12.39 4.60
N ASN A 25 -6.36 -13.22 4.83
CA ASN A 25 -5.71 -14.03 3.79
C ASN A 25 -5.19 -13.24 2.56
N GLY A 26 -4.83 -11.96 2.73
CA GLY A 26 -4.33 -11.13 1.63
C GLY A 26 -5.41 -10.53 0.73
N THR A 27 -6.69 -10.69 1.07
CA THR A 27 -7.82 -10.06 0.39
C THR A 27 -8.62 -9.18 1.35
N LEU A 28 -9.37 -8.25 0.79
CA LEU A 28 -10.40 -7.50 1.52
C LEU A 28 -11.56 -8.45 1.82
N PRO A 29 -11.95 -8.64 3.10
CA PRO A 29 -13.00 -9.58 3.46
C PRO A 29 -14.41 -9.06 3.13
N TRP A 30 -14.56 -7.79 2.76
CA TRP A 30 -15.80 -7.18 2.31
C TRP A 30 -15.67 -6.60 0.89
N SER A 31 -16.77 -6.61 0.15
CA SER A 31 -16.90 -5.94 -1.15
C SER A 31 -17.94 -4.82 -1.04
N LEU A 32 -17.50 -3.67 -0.51
CA LEU A 32 -18.35 -2.49 -0.39
C LEU A 32 -18.09 -1.57 -1.59
N LYS A 33 -19.06 -1.50 -2.51
CA LYS A 33 -18.98 -0.63 -3.69
C LYS A 33 -18.78 0.84 -3.31
N LYS A 34 -19.40 1.28 -2.20
CA LYS A 34 -19.28 2.66 -1.69
C LYS A 34 -17.84 2.99 -1.28
N ASP A 35 -17.17 2.09 -0.56
CA ASP A 35 -15.77 2.27 -0.16
C ASP A 35 -14.84 2.36 -1.37
N MET A 36 -15.09 1.51 -2.37
CA MET A 36 -14.31 1.54 -3.61
C MET A 36 -14.53 2.84 -4.40
N GLN A 37 -15.76 3.35 -4.45
CA GLN A 37 -16.07 4.65 -5.06
C GLN A 37 -15.36 5.77 -4.30
N PHE A 38 -15.45 5.78 -2.97
CA PHE A 38 -14.76 6.74 -2.11
C PHE A 38 -13.24 6.73 -2.36
N PHE A 39 -12.63 5.54 -2.43
CA PHE A 39 -11.21 5.39 -2.74
C PHE A 39 -10.87 5.95 -4.13
N VAL A 40 -11.67 5.64 -5.14
CA VAL A 40 -11.46 6.13 -6.51
C VAL A 40 -11.56 7.65 -6.56
N ASP A 41 -12.62 8.22 -5.99
CA ASP A 41 -12.88 9.65 -6.00
C ASP A 41 -11.79 10.41 -5.25
N HIS A 42 -11.40 9.94 -4.06
CA HIS A 42 -10.39 10.61 -3.24
C HIS A 42 -8.99 10.52 -3.87
N THR A 43 -8.67 9.39 -4.50
CA THR A 43 -7.37 9.24 -5.18
C THR A 43 -7.32 9.92 -6.54
N MET A 44 -8.45 10.15 -7.23
CA MET A 44 -8.48 10.86 -8.52
C MET A 44 -8.63 12.37 -8.37
N ARG A 45 -9.22 12.85 -7.29
CA ARG A 45 -9.47 14.28 -7.09
C ARG A 45 -8.15 15.03 -6.90
N THR A 46 -7.80 15.86 -7.88
CA THR A 46 -6.67 16.79 -7.79
C THR A 46 -7.20 18.22 -7.73
N LYS A 47 -6.52 19.11 -6.98
CA LYS A 47 -6.84 20.55 -6.96
C LYS A 47 -6.41 21.26 -8.25
N ASP A 48 -5.27 20.83 -8.81
CA ASP A 48 -4.72 21.35 -10.05
C ASP A 48 -5.07 20.41 -11.21
N PRO A 49 -5.71 20.87 -12.30
CA PRO A 49 -6.09 20.03 -13.44
C PRO A 49 -4.88 19.48 -14.22
N ASN A 50 -3.70 20.13 -14.09
CA ASN A 50 -2.47 19.69 -14.75
C ASN A 50 -1.67 18.68 -13.91
N LYS A 51 -2.16 18.27 -12.74
CA LYS A 51 -1.46 17.34 -11.85
C LYS A 51 -2.26 16.06 -11.65
N VAL A 52 -1.52 14.97 -11.47
CA VAL A 52 -2.06 13.66 -11.13
C VAL A 52 -1.62 13.27 -9.74
N ASN A 53 -2.51 12.58 -9.01
CA ASN A 53 -2.18 12.01 -7.72
C ASN A 53 -1.39 10.71 -7.90
N ALA A 54 -0.56 10.40 -6.90
CA ALA A 54 0.17 9.15 -6.82
C ALA A 54 -0.45 8.22 -5.76
N VAL A 55 -0.65 6.96 -6.11
CA VAL A 55 -1.07 5.90 -5.20
C VAL A 55 0.13 5.01 -4.93
N VAL A 56 0.58 5.00 -3.68
CA VAL A 56 1.68 4.15 -3.24
C VAL A 56 1.11 2.91 -2.58
N MET A 57 1.55 1.73 -3.02
CA MET A 57 1.06 0.46 -2.50
C MET A 57 2.16 -0.59 -2.40
N GLY A 58 1.96 -1.57 -1.52
CA GLY A 58 2.83 -2.73 -1.41
C GLY A 58 2.54 -3.78 -2.49
N ARG A 59 3.53 -4.62 -2.76
CA ARG A 59 3.45 -5.73 -3.74
C ARG A 59 2.23 -6.65 -3.55
N LYS A 60 1.87 -7.03 -2.31
CA LYS A 60 0.69 -7.88 -2.04
C LYS A 60 -0.63 -7.20 -2.43
N CYS A 61 -0.76 -5.91 -2.14
CA CYS A 61 -1.94 -5.12 -2.51
C CYS A 61 -2.05 -5.00 -4.04
N TRP A 62 -0.92 -4.73 -4.72
CA TRP A 62 -0.88 -4.71 -6.18
C TRP A 62 -1.31 -6.06 -6.79
N GLU A 63 -0.88 -7.19 -6.22
CA GLU A 63 -1.26 -8.52 -6.68
C GLU A 63 -2.74 -8.85 -6.47
N SER A 64 -3.36 -8.32 -5.41
CA SER A 64 -4.79 -8.50 -5.13
C SER A 64 -5.73 -7.80 -6.12
N ILE A 65 -5.25 -6.80 -6.87
CA ILE A 65 -6.07 -6.07 -7.85
C ILE A 65 -6.21 -6.93 -9.12
N PRO A 66 -7.42 -7.10 -9.69
CA PRO A 66 -7.60 -7.85 -10.93
C PRO A 66 -6.77 -7.25 -12.06
N VAL A 67 -6.17 -8.10 -12.90
CA VAL A 67 -5.27 -7.68 -14.01
C VAL A 67 -5.94 -6.67 -14.95
N LYS A 68 -7.27 -6.77 -15.15
CA LYS A 68 -8.06 -5.85 -15.99
C LYS A 68 -8.04 -4.39 -15.51
N PHE A 69 -7.82 -4.16 -14.22
CA PHE A 69 -7.83 -2.82 -13.62
C PHE A 69 -6.43 -2.30 -13.28
N ARG A 70 -5.39 -3.08 -13.60
CA ARG A 70 -3.99 -2.70 -13.42
C ARG A 70 -3.39 -2.22 -14.74
N PRO A 71 -2.66 -1.09 -14.78
CA PRO A 71 -2.56 -0.04 -13.75
C PRO A 71 -3.82 0.81 -13.62
N LEU A 72 -4.05 1.40 -12.43
CA LEU A 72 -5.18 2.30 -12.22
C LEU A 72 -5.02 3.53 -13.12
N LYS A 73 -6.00 3.75 -14.01
CA LYS A 73 -6.00 4.89 -14.93
C LYS A 73 -6.04 6.22 -14.16
N ASN A 74 -5.49 7.27 -14.78
CA ASN A 74 -5.46 8.67 -14.30
C ASN A 74 -4.71 8.92 -12.99
N ARG A 75 -3.87 7.98 -12.55
CA ARG A 75 -3.05 8.09 -11.33
C ARG A 75 -1.69 7.47 -11.57
N LEU A 76 -0.68 7.98 -10.86
CA LEU A 76 0.64 7.37 -10.84
C LEU A 76 0.64 6.21 -9.83
N ASN A 77 0.81 4.98 -10.29
CA ASN A 77 0.86 3.81 -9.42
C ASN A 77 2.30 3.55 -9.00
N VAL A 78 2.60 3.62 -7.70
CA VAL A 78 3.93 3.33 -7.16
C VAL A 78 3.87 2.04 -6.36
N VAL A 79 4.50 0.99 -6.88
CA VAL A 79 4.56 -0.32 -6.23
C VAL A 79 5.91 -0.49 -5.54
N ILE A 80 5.87 -0.68 -4.23
CA ILE A 80 7.05 -0.97 -3.44
C ILE A 80 7.20 -2.49 -3.33
N SER A 81 8.28 -3.01 -3.89
CA SER A 81 8.60 -4.44 -3.88
C SER A 81 10.09 -4.67 -3.68
N ARG A 82 10.43 -5.77 -3.00
CA ARG A 82 11.81 -6.27 -2.85
C ARG A 82 12.07 -7.52 -3.69
N THR A 83 11.18 -7.89 -4.59
CA THR A 83 11.31 -9.10 -5.41
C THR A 83 11.02 -8.85 -6.88
N LEU A 84 10.15 -7.88 -7.18
CA LEU A 84 9.80 -7.53 -8.55
C LEU A 84 10.92 -6.70 -9.20
N PRO A 85 11.22 -6.88 -10.49
CA PRO A 85 12.20 -6.06 -11.19
C PRO A 85 11.82 -4.58 -11.13
N LYS A 86 12.83 -3.70 -11.11
CA LYS A 86 12.61 -2.26 -11.22
C LYS A 86 11.97 -1.97 -12.58
N HIS A 87 10.86 -1.26 -12.55
CA HIS A 87 10.08 -0.97 -13.76
C HIS A 87 9.59 0.47 -13.69
N ARG A 88 9.62 1.19 -14.81
CA ARG A 88 9.21 2.60 -14.87
C ARG A 88 8.53 2.90 -16.20
N ASP A 89 7.21 2.98 -16.14
CA ASP A 89 6.34 3.50 -17.19
C ASP A 89 5.75 4.85 -16.76
N ASP A 90 5.01 5.48 -17.67
CA ASP A 90 4.32 6.76 -17.45
C ASP A 90 3.34 6.69 -16.26
N ASN A 91 2.66 5.56 -16.07
CA ASN A 91 1.61 5.38 -15.06
C ASN A 91 1.95 4.35 -13.97
N LEU A 92 3.13 3.71 -14.05
CA LEU A 92 3.56 2.65 -13.13
C LEU A 92 5.05 2.76 -12.79
N ILE A 93 5.36 2.85 -11.50
CA ILE A 93 6.72 2.84 -10.98
C ILE A 93 6.84 1.68 -9.99
N ILE A 94 7.64 0.67 -10.32
CA ILE A 94 8.02 -0.39 -9.41
C ILE A 94 9.41 -0.07 -8.89
N ARG A 95 9.51 0.18 -7.58
CA ARG A 95 10.78 0.56 -6.96
C ARG A 95 11.09 -0.31 -5.76
N TRP A 96 12.36 -0.72 -5.73
CA TRP A 96 12.97 -1.30 -4.55
C TRP A 96 13.22 -0.22 -3.52
N VAL A 97 12.61 -0.39 -2.35
CA VAL A 97 12.98 0.37 -1.15
C VAL A 97 13.74 -0.60 -0.26
N PHE A 98 15.06 -0.41 -0.21
CA PHE A 98 15.92 -1.09 0.76
C PHE A 98 15.67 -0.43 2.13
N PHE A 99 14.54 -0.78 2.76
CA PHE A 99 14.28 -0.39 4.14
C PHE A 99 14.90 -1.48 5.02
N PHE A 100 16.07 -1.16 5.57
CA PHE A 100 16.78 -1.93 6.60
C PHE A 100 15.94 -1.88 7.89
N PHE A 101 14.81 -2.57 7.88
CA PHE A 101 13.94 -2.80 9.04
C PHE A 101 13.41 -4.22 8.95
N PHE A 102 14.33 -5.13 8.65
CA PHE A 102 14.06 -6.57 8.61
C PHE A 102 14.12 -7.20 10.00
N PHE A 103 14.42 -6.45 11.07
CA PHE A 103 14.69 -7.08 12.37
C PHE A 103 13.67 -6.81 13.48
N PHE A 104 12.85 -5.75 13.41
CA PHE A 104 12.03 -5.38 14.58
C PHE A 104 10.60 -5.94 14.61
N PHE A 105 9.99 -6.25 13.46
CA PHE A 105 8.60 -6.73 13.45
C PHE A 105 8.45 -8.25 13.49
N PHE A 106 9.51 -8.99 13.14
CA PHE A 106 9.48 -10.46 13.19
C PHE A 106 9.87 -11.01 14.56
N PHE A 107 10.62 -10.25 15.37
CA PHE A 107 11.05 -10.71 16.70
C PHE A 107 9.96 -10.56 17.77
N PHE A 108 9.03 -9.61 17.61
CA PHE A 108 7.96 -9.41 18.59
C PHE A 108 6.87 -10.50 18.52
N PHE A 109 6.69 -11.13 17.36
CA PHE A 109 5.69 -12.18 17.18
C PHE A 109 6.13 -13.54 17.73
N PHE A 110 7.44 -13.81 17.81
CA PHE A 110 7.94 -15.08 18.35
C PHE A 110 7.98 -15.08 19.89
N PHE A 111 8.27 -13.93 20.52
CA PHE A 111 8.32 -13.85 21.97
C PHE A 111 6.92 -13.94 22.62
N PHE A 112 5.89 -13.41 21.97
CA PHE A 112 4.52 -13.46 22.50
C PHE A 112 3.90 -14.87 22.42
N PHE A 113 4.28 -15.68 21.43
CA PHE A 113 3.77 -17.04 21.29
C PHE A 113 4.42 -18.02 22.29
N PHE A 114 5.70 -17.82 22.65
CA PHE A 114 6.38 -18.68 23.62
C PHE A 114 5.89 -18.48 25.07
N PHE A 115 5.51 -17.24 25.43
CA PHE A 115 5.04 -16.93 26.78
C PHE A 115 3.60 -17.45 27.06
N PHE A 116 2.78 -17.63 26.02
CA PHE A 116 1.41 -18.13 26.18
C PHE A 116 1.30 -19.66 26.19
N SER A 117 2.32 -20.37 25.68
CA SER A 117 2.31 -21.84 25.61
C SER A 117 2.97 -22.55 26.81
N SER A 118 3.54 -21.80 27.76
CA SER A 118 4.27 -22.34 28.91
C SER A 118 3.61 -22.03 30.27
N GLY A 119 2.37 -21.53 30.25
CA GLY A 119 1.54 -21.28 31.43
C GLY A 119 0.31 -22.18 31.47
N PHE A 120 0.51 -23.49 31.63
CA PHE A 120 -0.44 -24.45 32.20
C PHE A 120 0.33 -25.61 32.83
#